data_AF-A0A7Y5VB53-F1
#
_entry.id   AF-A0A7Y5VB53-F1
#
_cell.length_a   1.000
_cell.length_b   1.000
_cell.length_c   1.000
_cell.angle_alpha   90.00
_cell.angle_beta   90.00
_cell.angle_gamma   90.00
#
_symmetry.space_group_name_H-M   'P 1'
#
loop_
_entity.id
_entity.type
_entity.pdbx_description
1 polymer ?
#
loop_
_entity_poly.entity_id
_entity_poly.type
_entity_poly.pdbx_seq_one_letter_code
_entity_poly.pdbx_strand_id
1 'polypeptide(L)'
;IERPYVSVSFDDGFADNERASRILEEFGARGCFFVCPGIVGERAPERLAAFCAERLEFPVTTPFLDWDQLEALLERGHEIGGHTMTHPNLGATEPSDARAEIQGSYEALVARLGAVRHFAWPRGRWEHMTPVARDAVFAAGYQTCASAVRGAHVAPADGNLANLCIRRDHVVADWPLSHVRYLLMRNAVTASAATNDWPAEYPRVA
;
A
#
# COMPACT_ATOMS: atom_id res chain seq x y z
N ILE A 1 8.29 -9.72 -23.02
CA ILE A 1 7.67 -8.78 -22.06
C ILE A 1 8.63 -7.61 -21.96
N GLU A 2 8.30 -6.44 -22.50
CA GLU A 2 9.24 -5.30 -22.53
C GLU A 2 9.21 -4.48 -21.22
N ARG A 3 8.11 -4.53 -20.46
CA ARG A 3 7.91 -3.81 -19.19
C ARG A 3 6.80 -4.51 -18.36
N PRO A 4 6.73 -4.31 -17.03
CA PRO A 4 5.62 -4.81 -16.23
C PRO A 4 4.31 -4.11 -16.61
N TYR A 5 3.29 -4.90 -16.98
CA TYR A 5 1.94 -4.41 -17.32
C TYR A 5 1.00 -4.38 -16.10
N VAL A 6 1.34 -5.12 -15.05
CA VAL A 6 0.54 -5.30 -13.83
C VAL A 6 1.50 -5.41 -12.65
N SER A 7 1.15 -4.75 -11.54
CA SER A 7 1.77 -4.97 -10.24
C SER A 7 0.71 -5.50 -9.28
N VAL A 8 1.09 -6.45 -8.43
CA VAL A 8 0.21 -7.05 -7.42
C VAL A 8 0.68 -6.59 -6.05
N SER A 9 -0.23 -6.03 -5.26
CA SER A 9 0.06 -5.59 -3.89
C SER A 9 -0.97 -6.10 -2.91
N PHE A 10 -0.54 -6.29 -1.66
CA PHE A 10 -1.39 -6.66 -0.54
C PHE A 10 -1.20 -5.63 0.57
N ASP A 11 -2.29 -5.28 1.23
CA ASP A 11 -2.27 -4.31 2.33
C ASP A 11 -2.33 -5.04 3.69
N ASP A 12 -2.17 -4.28 4.76
CA ASP A 12 -2.29 -4.66 6.18
C ASP A 12 -1.24 -5.64 6.74
N GLY A 13 -0.69 -6.54 5.93
CA GLY A 13 0.34 -7.49 6.36
C GLY A 13 -0.19 -8.72 7.12
N PHE A 14 -1.40 -9.19 6.80
CA PHE A 14 -1.94 -10.44 7.34
C PHE A 14 -1.03 -11.64 7.06
N ALA A 15 -1.02 -12.62 7.97
CA ALA A 15 -0.14 -13.79 7.89
C ALA A 15 -0.41 -14.70 6.68
N ASP A 16 -1.62 -14.65 6.11
CA ASP A 16 -1.97 -15.36 4.89
C ASP A 16 -1.31 -14.77 3.63
N ASN A 17 -0.75 -13.56 3.70
CA ASN A 17 0.12 -13.01 2.66
C ASN A 17 1.33 -13.91 2.38
N GLU A 18 1.81 -14.70 3.36
CA GLU A 18 2.84 -15.71 3.12
C GLU A 18 2.37 -16.77 2.11
N ARG A 19 1.10 -17.21 2.21
CA ARG A 19 0.52 -18.14 1.23
C ARG A 19 0.34 -17.45 -0.13
N ALA A 20 -0.12 -16.20 -0.13
CA ALA A 20 -0.28 -15.42 -1.36
C ALA A 20 1.05 -15.25 -2.12
N SER A 21 2.16 -15.01 -1.40
CA SER A 21 3.49 -14.88 -2.00
C SER A 21 3.93 -16.15 -2.73
N ARG A 22 3.71 -17.33 -2.13
CA ARG A 22 4.04 -18.64 -2.74
C ARG A 22 3.23 -18.88 -4.02
N ILE A 23 1.95 -18.49 -4.01
CA ILE A 23 1.13 -18.56 -5.23
C ILE A 23 1.71 -17.64 -6.31
N LEU A 24 2.11 -16.41 -5.98
CA LEU A 24 2.78 -15.54 -6.97
C LEU A 24 4.06 -16.18 -7.52
N GLU A 25 4.87 -16.79 -6.66
CA GLU A 25 6.10 -17.49 -7.04
C GLU A 25 5.85 -18.66 -8.00
N GLU A 26 4.79 -19.44 -7.81
CA GLU A 26 4.36 -20.53 -8.71
C GLU A 26 4.11 -20.02 -10.15
N PHE A 27 3.67 -18.77 -10.30
CA PHE A 27 3.48 -18.13 -11.61
C PHE A 27 4.65 -17.24 -12.05
N GLY A 28 5.79 -17.29 -11.35
CA GLY A 28 6.97 -16.49 -11.66
C GLY A 28 6.79 -14.98 -11.40
N ALA A 29 5.81 -14.60 -10.59
CA ALA A 29 5.50 -13.23 -10.22
C ALA A 29 6.08 -12.87 -8.84
N ARG A 30 6.17 -11.57 -8.58
CA ARG A 30 6.46 -10.97 -7.27
C ARG A 30 5.41 -9.91 -6.97
N GLY A 31 5.33 -9.53 -5.71
CA GLY A 31 4.33 -8.58 -5.23
C GLY A 31 4.91 -7.68 -4.15
N CYS A 32 4.20 -6.59 -3.88
CA CYS A 32 4.54 -5.63 -2.82
C CYS A 32 3.57 -5.80 -1.65
N PHE A 33 4.10 -6.00 -0.44
CA PHE A 33 3.31 -6.17 0.78
C PHE A 33 3.45 -4.91 1.64
N PHE A 34 2.36 -4.17 1.79
CA PHE A 34 2.30 -2.99 2.65
C PHE A 34 1.90 -3.41 4.06
N VAL A 35 2.69 -3.01 5.05
CA VAL A 35 2.50 -3.48 6.44
C VAL A 35 2.47 -2.32 7.44
N CYS A 36 1.78 -2.54 8.56
CA CYS A 36 1.75 -1.63 9.70
C CYS A 36 2.70 -2.14 10.79
N PRO A 37 3.87 -1.53 11.01
CA PRO A 37 4.85 -2.07 11.97
C PRO A 37 4.33 -2.23 13.39
N GLY A 38 3.33 -1.44 13.81
CA GLY A 38 2.73 -1.52 15.14
C GLY A 38 1.98 -2.81 15.46
N ILE A 39 1.66 -3.63 14.45
CA ILE A 39 0.97 -4.92 14.62
C ILE A 39 1.76 -6.13 14.07
N VAL A 40 2.94 -5.90 13.47
CA VAL A 40 3.82 -6.96 12.97
C VAL A 40 4.24 -7.88 14.10
N GLY A 41 4.03 -9.18 13.91
CA GLY A 41 4.36 -10.22 14.89
C GLY A 41 3.45 -10.27 16.12
N GLU A 42 2.35 -9.50 16.16
CA GLU A 42 1.38 -9.62 17.23
C GLU A 42 0.72 -11.01 17.24
N ARG A 43 0.51 -11.56 18.44
CA ARG A 43 -0.05 -12.90 18.67
C ARG A 43 -1.15 -12.90 19.74
N ALA A 44 -1.26 -11.85 20.55
CA ALA A 44 -2.26 -11.72 21.60
C ALA A 44 -3.66 -11.53 20.99
N PRO A 45 -4.60 -12.49 21.21
CA PRO A 45 -5.92 -12.44 20.57
C PRO A 45 -6.71 -11.16 20.84
N GLU A 46 -6.61 -10.61 22.05
CA GLU A 46 -7.28 -9.37 22.45
C GLU A 46 -6.74 -8.14 21.71
N ARG A 47 -5.42 -8.08 21.47
CA ARG A 47 -4.80 -6.99 20.73
C ARG A 47 -5.12 -7.08 19.24
N LEU A 48 -5.10 -8.29 18.68
CA LEU A 48 -5.51 -8.54 17.30
C LEU A 48 -6.99 -8.17 17.08
N ALA A 49 -7.87 -8.61 17.97
CA ALA A 49 -9.30 -8.31 17.89
C ALA A 49 -9.56 -6.79 17.99
N ALA A 50 -8.88 -6.10 18.92
CA ALA A 50 -9.01 -4.65 19.06
C ALA A 50 -8.52 -3.92 17.81
N PHE A 51 -7.33 -4.27 17.31
CA PHE A 51 -6.77 -3.65 16.10
C PHE A 51 -7.68 -3.84 14.89
N CYS A 52 -8.13 -5.07 14.62
CA CYS A 52 -8.98 -5.33 13.45
C CYS A 52 -10.35 -4.65 13.55
N ALA A 53 -10.95 -4.61 14.75
CA ALA A 53 -12.22 -3.91 14.96
C ALA A 53 -12.08 -2.38 14.79
N GLU A 54 -11.05 -1.77 15.38
CA GLU A 54 -10.90 -0.31 15.43
C GLU A 54 -10.27 0.26 14.16
N ARG A 55 -9.29 -0.45 13.56
CA ARG A 55 -8.46 0.07 12.47
C ARG A 55 -8.89 -0.44 11.11
N LEU A 56 -9.31 -1.71 11.02
CA LEU A 56 -9.70 -2.36 9.76
C LEU A 56 -11.22 -2.43 9.57
N GLU A 57 -11.99 -2.11 10.61
CA GLU A 57 -13.46 -2.21 10.60
C GLU A 57 -13.95 -3.63 10.24
N PHE A 58 -13.16 -4.65 10.62
CA PHE A 58 -13.39 -6.04 10.24
C PHE A 58 -13.15 -6.98 11.45
N PRO A 59 -14.08 -7.88 11.80
CA PRO A 59 -14.00 -8.68 13.03
C PRO A 59 -13.15 -9.94 12.85
N VAL A 60 -11.98 -9.81 12.23
CA VAL A 60 -11.08 -10.93 11.96
C VAL A 60 -9.90 -10.92 12.91
N THR A 61 -9.56 -12.08 13.46
CA THR A 61 -8.41 -12.28 14.36
C THR A 61 -7.24 -12.97 13.67
N THR A 62 -7.21 -12.95 12.34
CA THR A 62 -6.08 -13.46 11.55
C THR A 62 -4.80 -12.78 12.05
N PRO A 63 -3.77 -13.56 12.42
CA PRO A 63 -2.48 -13.00 12.81
C PRO A 63 -1.85 -12.20 11.67
N PHE A 64 -0.89 -11.34 12.01
CA PHE A 64 -0.09 -10.62 11.03
C PHE A 64 1.26 -11.32 10.81
N LEU A 65 1.91 -11.02 9.68
CA LEU A 65 3.29 -11.44 9.45
C LEU A 65 4.17 -10.95 10.62
N ASP A 66 5.14 -11.77 11.01
CA ASP A 66 6.24 -11.31 11.88
C ASP A 66 7.44 -10.83 11.04
N TRP A 67 8.41 -10.24 11.73
CA TRP A 67 9.57 -9.66 11.08
C TRP A 67 10.41 -10.68 10.31
N ASP A 68 10.56 -11.89 10.83
CA ASP A 68 11.33 -12.94 10.17
C ASP A 68 10.64 -13.36 8.85
N GLN A 69 9.30 -13.39 8.84
CA GLN A 69 8.52 -13.61 7.61
C GLN A 69 8.66 -12.44 6.61
N LEU A 70 8.72 -11.19 7.08
CA LEU A 70 8.95 -10.03 6.20
C LEU A 70 10.34 -10.06 5.56
N GLU A 71 11.37 -10.42 6.35
CA GLU A 71 12.75 -10.60 5.87
C GLU A 71 12.81 -11.73 4.83
N ALA A 72 12.15 -12.87 5.10
CA ALA A 72 12.07 -13.97 4.14
C ALA A 72 11.36 -13.58 2.82
N LEU A 73 10.31 -12.75 2.86
CA LEU A 73 9.66 -12.25 1.66
C LEU A 73 10.62 -11.41 0.79
N LEU A 74 11.44 -10.55 1.41
CA LEU A 74 12.47 -9.77 0.71
C LEU A 74 13.52 -10.67 0.07
N GLU A 75 14.01 -11.68 0.79
CA GLU A 75 14.98 -12.64 0.26
C GLU A 75 14.44 -13.43 -0.94
N ARG A 76 13.13 -13.71 -0.97
CA ARG A 76 12.45 -14.34 -2.11
C ARG A 76 12.20 -13.38 -3.29
N GLY A 77 12.51 -12.09 -3.14
CA GLY A 77 12.42 -11.06 -4.17
C GLY A 77 11.07 -10.32 -4.20
N HIS A 78 10.28 -10.40 -3.14
CA HIS A 78 9.13 -9.51 -2.95
C HIS A 78 9.57 -8.14 -2.43
N GLU A 79 8.65 -7.18 -2.44
CA GLU A 79 8.88 -5.86 -1.89
C GLU A 79 8.04 -5.67 -0.62
N ILE A 80 8.60 -4.95 0.36
CA ILE A 80 7.88 -4.51 1.55
C ILE A 80 7.73 -2.99 1.50
N GLY A 81 6.51 -2.51 1.77
CA GLY A 81 6.17 -1.10 1.83
C GLY A 81 5.53 -0.71 3.15
N GLY A 82 5.47 0.59 3.41
CA GLY A 82 4.84 1.14 4.60
C GLY A 82 3.34 1.32 4.44
N HIS A 83 2.59 1.07 5.51
CA HIS A 83 1.14 1.28 5.58
C HIS A 83 0.74 2.06 6.83
N THR A 84 1.52 3.09 7.20
CA THR A 84 1.51 3.81 8.50
C THR A 84 1.95 2.93 9.67
N MET A 85 2.03 3.49 10.88
CA MET A 85 2.46 2.74 12.06
C MET A 85 1.30 1.92 12.62
N THR A 86 0.12 2.52 12.74
CA THR A 86 -1.05 1.93 13.42
C THR A 86 -2.34 1.93 12.59
N HIS A 87 -2.26 2.19 11.28
CA HIS A 87 -3.40 2.18 10.35
C HIS A 87 -4.52 3.22 10.68
N PRO A 88 -4.22 4.48 11.01
CA PRO A 88 -5.26 5.50 11.14
C PRO A 88 -5.78 5.98 9.78
N ASN A 89 -6.99 6.55 9.78
CA ASN A 89 -7.47 7.36 8.67
C ASN A 89 -6.74 8.72 8.66
N LEU A 90 -5.74 8.87 7.79
CA LEU A 90 -4.94 10.10 7.71
C LEU A 90 -5.73 11.35 7.27
N GLY A 91 -6.89 11.18 6.62
CA GLY A 91 -7.80 12.26 6.28
C GLY A 91 -8.54 12.86 7.48
N ALA A 92 -8.59 12.11 8.59
CA ALA A 92 -9.22 12.53 9.85
C ALA A 92 -8.23 12.60 11.02
N THR A 93 -6.93 12.52 10.73
CA THR A 93 -5.85 12.57 11.73
C THR A 93 -5.22 13.96 11.74
N GLU A 94 -4.89 14.47 12.93
CA GLU A 94 -4.20 15.76 13.06
C GLU A 94 -2.84 15.74 12.31
N PRO A 95 -2.42 16.83 11.66
CA PRO A 95 -1.23 16.83 10.81
C PRO A 95 0.07 16.40 11.50
N SER A 96 0.24 16.71 12.79
CA SER A 96 1.40 16.26 13.58
C SER A 96 1.41 14.76 13.77
N ASP A 97 0.24 14.17 14.05
CA ASP A 97 0.08 12.75 14.34
C ASP A 97 0.19 11.95 13.04
N ALA A 98 -0.34 12.46 11.93
CA ALA A 98 -0.16 11.89 10.61
C ALA A 98 1.33 11.80 10.24
N ARG A 99 2.12 12.86 10.52
CA ARG A 99 3.57 12.85 10.31
C ARG A 99 4.26 11.81 11.19
N ALA A 100 3.89 11.72 12.46
CA ALA A 100 4.47 10.74 13.38
C ALA A 100 4.16 9.29 12.95
N GLU A 101 2.94 9.03 12.50
CA GLU A 101 2.50 7.73 11.96
C GLU A 101 3.28 7.31 10.72
N ILE A 102 3.50 8.23 9.79
CA ILE A 102 4.25 7.97 8.55
C ILE A 102 5.75 7.79 8.86
N GLN A 103 6.33 8.72 9.63
CA GLN A 103 7.76 8.71 9.95
C GLN A 103 8.12 7.50 10.80
N GLY A 104 7.37 7.22 11.85
CA GLY A 104 7.61 6.06 12.72
C GLY A 104 7.48 4.73 11.97
N SER A 105 6.54 4.64 11.03
CA SER A 105 6.43 3.49 10.12
C SER A 105 7.69 3.33 9.26
N TYR A 106 8.15 4.41 8.63
CA TYR A 106 9.34 4.38 7.79
C TYR A 106 10.58 3.98 8.57
N GLU A 107 10.82 4.61 9.72
CA GLU A 107 11.98 4.33 10.58
C GLU A 107 11.98 2.89 11.09
N ALA A 108 10.84 2.37 11.54
CA ALA A 108 10.73 1.00 12.02
C ALA A 108 11.02 -0.02 10.90
N LEU A 109 10.49 0.21 9.70
CA LEU A 109 10.74 -0.67 8.56
C LEU A 109 12.19 -0.58 8.09
N VAL A 110 12.73 0.63 7.94
CA VAL A 110 14.11 0.80 7.45
C VAL A 110 15.14 0.23 8.42
N ALA A 111 14.93 0.40 9.72
CA ALA A 111 15.82 -0.14 10.75
C ALA A 111 15.97 -1.67 10.67
N ARG A 112 14.94 -2.37 10.21
CA ARG A 112 14.93 -3.85 10.16
C ARG A 112 15.13 -4.42 8.77
N LEU A 113 14.55 -3.78 7.75
CA LEU A 113 14.44 -4.31 6.39
C LEU A 113 15.35 -3.60 5.38
N GLY A 114 16.01 -2.51 5.77
CA GLY A 114 16.82 -1.69 4.87
C GLY A 114 15.97 -0.75 4.01
N ALA A 115 16.24 -0.63 2.72
CA ALA A 115 15.60 0.38 1.89
C ALA A 115 14.09 0.07 1.65
N VAL A 116 13.22 0.98 2.10
CA VAL A 116 11.76 0.90 1.90
C VAL A 116 11.33 2.03 0.97
N ARG A 117 10.76 1.68 -0.20
CA ARG A 117 10.48 2.66 -1.26
C ARG A 117 9.02 3.05 -1.39
N HIS A 118 8.12 2.16 -1.00
CA HIS A 118 6.71 2.28 -1.37
C HIS A 118 5.86 2.48 -0.11
N PHE A 119 4.86 3.34 -0.23
CA PHE A 119 3.83 3.54 0.78
C PHE A 119 2.46 3.18 0.19
N ALA A 120 1.53 2.69 1.00
CA ALA A 120 0.12 2.62 0.65
C ALA A 120 -0.72 3.35 1.69
N TRP A 121 -1.78 4.01 1.25
CA TRP A 121 -2.68 4.77 2.11
C TRP A 121 -3.68 3.84 2.82
N PRO A 122 -3.75 3.83 4.16
CA PRO A 122 -4.83 3.16 4.89
C PRO A 122 -6.19 3.60 4.34
N ARG A 123 -7.06 2.64 4.01
CA ARG A 123 -8.39 2.83 3.38
C ARG A 123 -8.36 3.44 1.96
N GLY A 124 -7.38 4.28 1.63
CA GLY A 124 -6.93 4.57 0.28
C GLY A 124 -7.84 5.39 -0.63
N ARG A 125 -8.88 6.06 -0.13
CA ARG A 125 -9.73 6.96 -0.94
C ARG A 125 -9.32 8.43 -0.72
N TRP A 126 -9.75 9.34 -1.58
CA TRP A 126 -9.30 10.74 -1.53
C TRP A 126 -9.60 11.42 -0.20
N GLU A 127 -10.74 11.10 0.41
CA GLU A 127 -11.14 11.60 1.73
C GLU A 127 -10.28 11.06 2.89
N HIS A 128 -9.45 10.04 2.64
CA HIS A 128 -8.53 9.46 3.61
C HIS A 128 -7.10 10.01 3.50
N MET A 129 -6.88 10.99 2.64
CA MET A 129 -5.58 11.57 2.33
C MET A 129 -5.65 13.09 2.51
N THR A 130 -4.50 13.70 2.79
CA THR A 130 -4.35 15.16 2.79
C THR A 130 -3.06 15.56 2.08
N PRO A 131 -2.96 16.79 1.53
CA PRO A 131 -1.70 17.27 0.96
C PRO A 131 -0.55 17.24 1.98
N VAL A 132 -0.84 17.56 3.25
CA VAL A 132 0.15 17.54 4.32
C VAL A 132 0.65 16.14 4.61
N ALA A 133 -0.24 15.15 4.67
CA ALA A 133 0.16 13.75 4.85
C ALA A 133 0.96 13.24 3.64
N ARG A 134 0.59 13.66 2.42
CA ARG A 134 1.34 13.28 1.22
C ARG A 134 2.76 13.79 1.27
N ASP A 135 2.93 15.07 1.60
CA ASP A 135 4.26 15.68 1.71
C ASP A 135 5.08 15.00 2.81
N ALA A 136 4.43 14.57 3.91
CA ALA A 136 5.07 13.78 4.95
C ALA A 136 5.54 12.40 4.46
N VAL A 137 4.79 11.72 3.59
CA VAL A 137 5.21 10.44 2.97
C VAL A 137 6.53 10.61 2.21
N PHE A 138 6.63 11.62 1.35
CA PHE A 138 7.85 11.86 0.59
C PHE A 138 9.00 12.38 1.47
N ALA A 139 8.70 13.25 2.44
CA ALA A 139 9.69 13.75 3.39
C ALA A 139 10.28 12.66 4.30
N ALA A 140 9.48 11.63 4.64
CA ALA A 140 9.96 10.49 5.41
C ALA A 140 10.98 9.63 4.63
N GLY A 141 10.92 9.65 3.29
CA GLY A 141 11.85 8.94 2.41
C GLY A 141 11.21 7.89 1.51
N TYR A 142 9.88 7.75 1.51
CA TYR A 142 9.18 6.95 0.50
C TYR A 142 9.28 7.63 -0.87
N GLN A 143 9.33 6.82 -1.93
CA GLN A 143 9.48 7.26 -3.32
C GLN A 143 8.16 7.26 -4.09
N THR A 144 7.22 6.41 -3.69
CA THR A 144 5.88 6.34 -4.30
C THR A 144 4.82 6.11 -3.24
N CYS A 145 3.56 6.42 -3.58
CA CYS A 145 2.44 6.09 -2.72
C CYS A 145 1.23 5.55 -3.51
N ALA A 146 0.60 4.50 -2.98
CA ALA A 146 -0.50 3.78 -3.60
C ALA A 146 -1.84 4.02 -2.90
N SER A 147 -2.85 4.42 -3.66
CA SER A 147 -4.23 4.59 -3.22
C SER A 147 -5.08 3.35 -3.49
N ALA A 148 -6.27 3.30 -2.91
CA ALA A 148 -7.34 2.37 -3.28
C ALA A 148 -8.30 3.00 -4.31
N VAL A 149 -7.94 4.14 -4.91
CA VAL A 149 -8.70 4.75 -5.99
C VAL A 149 -8.49 3.92 -7.26
N ARG A 150 -9.60 3.50 -7.86
CA ARG A 150 -9.59 2.66 -9.06
C ARG A 150 -8.93 3.36 -10.25
N GLY A 151 -8.03 2.65 -10.94
CA GLY A 151 -7.44 3.13 -12.18
C GLY A 151 -6.09 2.51 -12.50
N ALA A 152 -5.56 2.89 -13.65
CA ALA A 152 -4.22 2.54 -14.13
C ALA A 152 -3.48 3.81 -14.55
N HIS A 153 -2.17 3.69 -14.74
CA HIS A 153 -1.29 4.81 -15.10
C HIS A 153 -0.57 4.53 -16.40
N VAL A 154 -0.19 5.61 -17.06
CA VAL A 154 0.88 5.59 -18.05
C VAL A 154 2.12 6.24 -17.43
N ALA A 155 3.31 6.00 -17.99
CA ALA A 155 4.52 6.62 -17.47
C ALA A 155 4.37 8.16 -17.42
N PRO A 156 4.70 8.83 -16.29
CA PRO A 156 4.58 10.27 -16.18
C PRO A 156 5.52 10.95 -17.18
N ALA A 157 5.04 12.01 -17.84
CA ALA A 157 5.79 12.71 -18.87
C ALA A 157 7.03 13.45 -18.32
N ASP A 158 6.96 13.92 -17.07
CA ASP A 158 8.05 14.62 -16.37
C ASP A 158 8.98 13.68 -15.57
N GLY A 159 8.63 12.40 -15.47
CA GLY A 159 9.38 11.41 -14.69
C GLY A 159 9.31 11.57 -13.17
N ASN A 160 8.60 12.58 -12.64
CA ASN A 160 8.54 12.83 -11.20
C ASN A 160 7.46 11.96 -10.55
N LEU A 161 7.87 10.84 -9.95
CA LEU A 161 6.98 9.89 -9.29
C LEU A 161 6.27 10.47 -8.06
N ALA A 162 6.74 11.58 -7.47
CA ALA A 162 6.06 12.20 -6.34
C ALA A 162 4.74 12.88 -6.73
N ASN A 163 4.60 13.26 -8.01
CA ASN A 163 3.35 13.78 -8.55
C ASN A 163 2.35 12.66 -8.90
N LEU A 164 2.78 11.40 -8.89
CA LEU A 164 1.96 10.24 -9.20
C LEU A 164 1.39 9.60 -7.93
N CYS A 165 0.08 9.71 -7.73
CA CYS A 165 -0.63 8.84 -6.78
C CYS A 165 -1.01 7.54 -7.48
N ILE A 166 -0.39 6.42 -7.09
CA ILE A 166 -0.63 5.12 -7.72
C ILE A 166 -2.05 4.62 -7.38
N ARG A 167 -3.01 4.88 -8.26
CA ARG A 167 -4.30 4.18 -8.37
C ARG A 167 -4.14 2.66 -8.48
N ARG A 168 -5.07 1.91 -7.89
CA ARG A 168 -5.11 0.44 -7.87
C ARG A 168 -6.52 -0.08 -8.08
N ASP A 169 -6.65 -1.23 -8.74
CA ASP A 169 -7.89 -1.97 -8.81
C ASP A 169 -8.01 -2.94 -7.63
N HIS A 170 -9.06 -2.79 -6.81
CA HIS A 170 -9.38 -3.78 -5.79
C HIS A 170 -9.93 -5.05 -6.46
N VAL A 171 -9.28 -6.18 -6.18
CA VAL A 171 -9.69 -7.51 -6.58
C VAL A 171 -10.32 -8.22 -5.38
N VAL A 172 -11.61 -8.52 -5.48
CA VAL A 172 -12.35 -9.27 -4.46
C VAL A 172 -12.55 -10.70 -4.95
N ALA A 173 -12.14 -11.69 -4.15
CA ALA A 173 -12.18 -13.10 -4.54
C ALA A 173 -13.59 -13.61 -4.86
N ASP A 174 -14.61 -13.05 -4.20
CA ASP A 174 -16.02 -13.42 -4.41
C ASP A 174 -16.65 -12.78 -5.67
N TRP A 175 -15.93 -11.90 -6.38
CA TRP A 175 -16.44 -11.31 -7.60
C TRP A 175 -16.27 -12.26 -8.79
N PRO A 176 -17.23 -12.30 -9.74
CA PRO A 176 -17.05 -13.01 -10.99
C PRO A 176 -15.77 -12.55 -11.69
N LEU A 177 -14.98 -13.50 -12.21
CA LEU A 177 -13.75 -13.19 -12.95
C LEU A 177 -13.99 -12.25 -14.15
N SER A 178 -15.19 -12.28 -14.73
CA SER A 178 -15.60 -11.34 -15.78
C SER A 178 -15.63 -9.89 -15.29
N HIS A 179 -16.04 -9.65 -14.04
CA HIS A 179 -16.05 -8.31 -13.44
C HIS A 179 -14.64 -7.82 -13.17
N VAL A 180 -13.79 -8.66 -12.58
CA VAL A 180 -12.38 -8.35 -12.33
C VAL A 180 -11.68 -8.02 -13.65
N ARG A 181 -11.86 -8.86 -14.67
CA ARG A 181 -11.31 -8.64 -16.02
C ARG A 181 -11.83 -7.35 -16.66
N TYR A 182 -13.13 -7.10 -16.59
CA TYR A 182 -13.73 -5.89 -17.15
C TYR A 182 -13.10 -4.63 -16.57
N LEU A 183 -12.93 -4.57 -15.25
CA LEU A 183 -12.41 -3.40 -14.56
C LEU A 183 -10.93 -3.16 -14.88
N LEU A 184 -10.10 -4.21 -14.81
CA LEU A 184 -8.69 -4.14 -15.16
C LEU A 184 -8.48 -3.71 -16.62
N MET A 185 -9.20 -4.33 -17.56
CA MET A 185 -9.08 -4.01 -18.99
C MET A 185 -9.57 -2.61 -19.29
N ARG A 186 -10.73 -2.21 -18.73
CA ARG A 186 -11.26 -0.85 -18.93
C ARG A 186 -10.27 0.19 -18.46
N ASN A 187 -9.70 0.04 -17.27
CA ASN A 187 -8.75 1.01 -16.73
C ASN A 187 -7.45 1.06 -17.51
N ALA A 188 -6.94 -0.09 -17.96
CA ALA A 188 -5.75 -0.13 -18.82
C ALA A 188 -5.99 0.57 -20.17
N VAL A 189 -7.16 0.37 -20.79
CA VAL A 189 -7.52 1.00 -22.08
C VAL A 189 -7.74 2.51 -21.94
N THR A 190 -8.29 2.96 -20.82
CA THR A 190 -8.57 4.38 -20.58
C THR A 190 -7.45 5.11 -19.84
N ALA A 191 -6.33 4.44 -19.55
CA ALA A 191 -5.21 5.04 -18.82
C ALA A 191 -4.65 6.23 -19.62
N SER A 192 -4.43 7.35 -18.93
CA SER A 192 -3.96 8.59 -19.54
C SER A 192 -3.10 9.38 -18.57
N ALA A 193 -2.06 10.03 -19.08
CA ALA A 193 -1.20 10.92 -18.31
C ALA A 193 -1.99 12.08 -17.69
N ALA A 194 -3.12 12.46 -18.30
CA ALA A 194 -4.02 13.50 -17.78
C ALA A 194 -4.70 13.10 -16.44
N THR A 195 -4.66 11.83 -16.07
CA THR A 195 -5.28 11.30 -14.83
C THR A 195 -4.26 10.75 -13.84
N ASN A 196 -2.97 10.87 -14.12
CA ASN A 196 -1.89 10.36 -13.27
C ASN A 196 -1.76 11.15 -11.95
N ASP A 197 -2.03 12.45 -12.01
CA ASP A 197 -1.75 13.35 -10.92
C ASP A 197 -2.73 13.21 -9.75
N TRP A 198 -2.30 13.73 -8.60
CA TRP A 198 -3.15 14.04 -7.47
C TRP A 198 -4.35 14.93 -7.86
N PRO A 199 -5.40 14.98 -7.02
CA PRO A 199 -6.47 15.96 -7.17
C PRO A 199 -5.91 17.39 -7.34
N ALA A 200 -6.57 18.23 -8.14
CA ALA A 200 -6.04 19.54 -8.54
C ALA A 200 -5.76 20.49 -7.35
N GLU A 201 -6.43 20.25 -6.23
CA GLU A 201 -6.24 20.95 -4.96
C GLU A 201 -4.95 20.57 -4.21
N TYR A 202 -4.23 19.53 -4.66
CA TYR A 202 -2.93 19.15 -4.12
C TYR A 202 -1.82 19.85 -4.94
N PRO A 203 -1.00 20.71 -4.33
CA PRO A 203 0.11 21.36 -5.02
C PRO A 203 1.07 20.33 -5.61
N ARG A 204 1.59 20.55 -6.82
CA ARG A 204 2.62 19.66 -7.40
C ARG A 204 3.89 19.68 -6.55
N VAL A 205 4.54 18.53 -6.43
CA VAL A 205 5.87 18.38 -5.85
C VAL A 205 6.90 18.82 -6.89
N ALA A 206 7.78 19.73 -6.48
CA ALA A 206 8.84 20.30 -7.33
C ALA A 206 9.90 19.26 -7.72
#